data_AF-A0A9E2BG52-F1
#
_entry.id   AF-A0A9E2BG52-F1
#
_cell.length_a   1.000
_cell.length_b   1.000
_cell.length_c   1.000
_cell.angle_alpha   90.00
_cell.angle_beta   90.00
_cell.angle_gamma   90.00
#
_symmetry.space_group_name_H-M   'P 1'
#
loop_
_entity.id
_entity.type
_entity.pdbx_description
1 polymer ?
#
loop_
_entity_poly.entity_id
_entity_poly.type
_entity_poly.pdbx_seq_one_letter_code
_entity_poly.pdbx_strand_id
1 'polypeptide(L)'
;MSSRTQTLMVNTPIKAQQVALKELSEDARARRPGLKWSLDLERARLLTESYKQTEGEPMALRRAKALAHILANMTVYIRQGEMIVGNYASNSDSVPIYPELAWRWIVRETAPGAAYDSLLTDEGREELKEICSYWGNLAIHHRLREYLPEDLLDILWIFNWESTTPNYEKILQFGLKGIIEDVRERKTRLDREYMAETINGVDFVKGKDFLDSVIIALNAVIKWSKRYAKVATEMSKMEEHAGEKAGVGNHSQNLPVGTGEPRANIPGGATVFLVHSPYRQFH
;
A
#
# COMPACT_ATOMS: atom_id res chain seq x y z
N MET A 1 24.01 30.25 14.06
CA MET A 1 24.38 28.81 13.95
C MET A 1 25.77 28.64 14.53
N SER A 2 26.03 27.57 15.30
CA SER A 2 27.35 27.40 15.94
C SER A 2 28.40 26.94 14.93
N SER A 3 29.66 27.33 15.14
CA SER A 3 30.82 26.94 14.32
C SER A 3 30.92 25.41 14.15
N ARG A 4 30.56 24.66 15.19
CA ARG A 4 30.51 23.19 15.19
C ARG A 4 29.54 22.61 14.15
N THR A 5 28.46 23.32 13.85
CA THR A 5 27.45 22.90 12.86
C THR A 5 27.96 23.11 11.43
N GLN A 6 28.74 24.17 11.19
CA GLN A 6 29.36 24.42 9.89
C GLN A 6 30.48 23.41 9.58
N THR A 7 31.27 23.00 10.58
CA THR A 7 32.33 22.00 10.40
C THR A 7 31.78 20.60 10.06
N LEU A 8 30.64 20.20 10.64
CA LEU A 8 30.01 18.91 10.36
C LEU A 8 29.44 18.82 8.94
N MET A 9 28.95 19.93 8.36
CA MET A 9 28.47 19.93 6.98
C MET A 9 29.60 19.81 5.95
N VAL A 10 30.78 20.36 6.24
CA VAL A 10 31.92 20.36 5.30
C VAL A 10 32.70 19.04 5.33
N ASN A 11 32.79 18.39 6.51
CA ASN A 11 33.66 17.22 6.71
C ASN A 11 32.93 15.86 6.64
N THR A 12 31.64 15.83 6.31
CA THR A 12 30.93 14.57 6.07
C THR A 12 30.84 14.34 4.56
N PRO A 13 31.78 13.61 3.93
CA PRO A 13 31.63 13.24 2.53
C PRO A 13 30.49 12.22 2.44
N ILE A 14 29.28 12.68 2.14
CA ILE A 14 28.19 11.82 1.66
C ILE A 14 28.57 11.40 0.24
N LYS A 15 29.55 10.51 0.13
CA LYS A 15 30.07 9.93 -1.12
C LYS A 15 30.31 8.44 -0.92
N ALA A 16 29.23 7.68 -0.79
CA ALA A 16 29.25 6.23 -1.01
C ALA A 16 27.80 5.70 -1.13
N GLN A 17 27.08 6.09 -2.19
CA GLN A 17 25.90 5.35 -2.69
C GLN A 17 25.27 5.96 -3.96
N GLN A 18 25.70 7.14 -4.41
CA GLN A 18 25.12 7.79 -5.61
C GLN A 18 25.51 7.15 -6.95
N VAL A 19 26.37 6.13 -6.99
CA VAL A 19 26.88 5.55 -8.25
C VAL A 19 26.00 4.40 -8.77
N ALA A 20 25.05 3.87 -8.00
CA ALA A 20 24.19 2.76 -8.43
C ALA A 20 22.83 3.16 -9.04
N LEU A 21 22.49 4.46 -9.12
CA LEU A 21 21.12 4.89 -9.44
C LEU A 21 21.03 5.94 -10.54
N LYS A 22 21.97 6.03 -11.49
CA LYS A 22 21.80 7.01 -12.58
C LYS A 22 20.51 6.74 -13.38
N GLU A 23 20.26 5.47 -13.73
CA GLU A 23 19.06 5.05 -14.48
C GLU A 23 17.76 5.20 -13.67
N LEU A 24 17.76 4.78 -12.39
CA LEU A 24 16.61 4.99 -11.49
C LEU A 24 16.38 6.47 -11.12
N SER A 25 17.44 7.30 -11.15
CA SER A 25 17.34 8.73 -10.80
C SER A 25 16.71 9.58 -11.91
N GLU A 26 16.82 9.18 -13.18
CA GLU A 26 16.08 9.85 -14.25
C GLU A 26 14.57 9.63 -14.09
N ASP A 27 14.19 8.45 -13.58
CA ASP A 27 12.82 8.11 -13.21
C ASP A 27 12.40 8.70 -11.84
N ALA A 28 13.31 9.08 -10.94
CA ALA A 28 12.94 9.54 -9.59
C ALA A 28 12.78 11.06 -9.42
N ARG A 29 12.96 11.88 -10.48
CA ARG A 29 12.80 13.34 -10.39
C ARG A 29 11.32 13.72 -10.33
N ALA A 30 10.94 14.51 -9.32
CA ALA A 30 9.58 14.98 -9.01
C ALA A 30 8.88 15.84 -10.09
N ARG A 31 9.44 15.93 -11.30
CA ARG A 31 8.75 16.21 -12.56
C ARG A 31 9.49 15.44 -13.65
N ARG A 32 9.02 14.23 -14.00
CA ARG A 32 9.48 13.51 -15.19
C ARG A 32 8.98 14.26 -16.43
N PRO A 33 9.84 14.94 -17.21
CA PRO A 33 9.40 15.60 -18.44
C PRO A 33 8.86 14.54 -19.40
N GLY A 34 7.63 14.73 -19.91
CA GLY A 34 6.96 13.76 -20.79
C GLY A 34 6.05 12.74 -20.07
N LEU A 35 5.98 12.75 -18.73
CA LEU A 35 5.06 11.90 -18.00
C LEU A 35 3.62 12.41 -18.11
N LYS A 36 2.75 11.59 -18.69
CA LYS A 36 1.31 11.83 -18.69
C LYS A 36 0.72 11.12 -17.48
N TRP A 37 0.38 11.89 -16.45
CA TRP A 37 -0.30 11.37 -15.27
C TRP A 37 -1.70 10.88 -15.66
N SER A 38 -2.12 9.76 -15.08
CA SER A 38 -3.49 9.25 -15.22
C SER A 38 -4.09 8.88 -13.86
N LEU A 39 -5.41 8.79 -13.79
CA LEU A 39 -6.08 8.23 -12.62
C LEU A 39 -6.23 6.73 -12.78
N ASP A 40 -5.86 6.00 -11.73
CA ASP A 40 -6.07 4.56 -11.65
C ASP A 40 -7.36 4.26 -10.90
N LEU A 41 -8.29 3.60 -11.59
CA LEU A 41 -9.58 3.22 -11.06
C LEU A 41 -9.59 1.81 -10.46
N GLU A 42 -8.53 1.01 -10.64
CA GLU A 42 -8.48 -0.39 -10.19
C GLU A 42 -8.75 -0.51 -8.69
N ARG A 43 -8.03 0.26 -7.87
CA ARG A 43 -8.21 0.25 -6.41
C ARG A 43 -9.64 0.65 -6.01
N ALA A 44 -10.21 1.64 -6.69
CA ALA A 44 -11.55 2.15 -6.41
C ALA A 44 -12.64 1.12 -6.79
N ARG A 45 -12.45 0.43 -7.91
CA ARG A 45 -13.29 -0.67 -8.38
C ARG A 45 -13.29 -1.82 -7.38
N LEU A 46 -12.11 -2.33 -7.02
CA LEU A 46 -11.94 -3.41 -6.05
C LEU A 46 -12.52 -3.04 -4.67
N LEU A 47 -12.26 -1.82 -4.20
CA LEU A 47 -12.88 -1.34 -2.96
C LEU A 47 -14.41 -1.41 -3.03
N THR A 48 -14.98 -0.89 -4.12
CA THR A 48 -16.43 -0.82 -4.33
C THR A 48 -17.06 -2.21 -4.40
N GLU A 49 -16.44 -3.16 -5.11
CA GLU A 49 -16.87 -4.55 -5.17
C GLU A 49 -16.96 -5.18 -3.78
N SER A 50 -15.91 -5.03 -2.96
CA SER A 50 -15.90 -5.58 -1.61
C SER A 50 -16.92 -4.91 -0.70
N TYR A 51 -17.11 -3.59 -0.83
CA TYR A 51 -18.09 -2.87 -0.04
C TYR A 51 -19.53 -3.29 -0.37
N LYS A 52 -19.85 -3.54 -1.65
CA LYS A 52 -21.15 -4.07 -2.09
C LYS A 52 -21.44 -5.47 -1.51
N GLN A 53 -20.41 -6.32 -1.38
CA GLN A 53 -20.54 -7.68 -0.84
C GLN A 53 -20.63 -7.73 0.70
N THR A 54 -20.26 -6.66 1.39
CA THR A 54 -20.14 -6.62 2.87
C THR A 54 -21.12 -5.65 3.51
N GLU A 55 -22.21 -5.29 2.80
CA GLU A 55 -23.28 -4.48 3.37
C GLU A 55 -23.92 -5.19 4.58
N GLY A 56 -24.18 -4.44 5.65
CA GLY A 56 -24.67 -4.96 6.92
C GLY A 56 -23.61 -5.43 7.90
N GLU A 57 -22.35 -5.60 7.48
CA GLU A 57 -21.27 -5.96 8.39
C GLU A 57 -20.73 -4.76 9.20
N PRO A 58 -20.15 -5.01 10.39
CA PRO A 58 -19.42 -4.01 11.16
C PRO A 58 -18.32 -3.32 10.33
N MET A 59 -18.19 -2.00 10.46
CA MET A 59 -17.28 -1.20 9.62
C MET A 59 -15.81 -1.65 9.69
N ALA A 60 -15.35 -2.13 10.85
CA ALA A 60 -14.00 -2.68 11.00
C ALA A 60 -13.77 -3.89 10.08
N LEU A 61 -14.71 -4.83 10.06
CA LEU A 61 -14.67 -6.01 9.20
C LEU A 61 -14.78 -5.62 7.72
N ARG A 62 -15.67 -4.69 7.37
CA ARG A 62 -15.80 -4.19 5.99
C ARG A 62 -14.47 -3.62 5.48
N ARG A 63 -13.80 -2.78 6.27
CA ARG A 63 -12.50 -2.21 5.91
C ARG A 63 -11.42 -3.27 5.74
N ALA A 64 -11.36 -4.25 6.66
CA ALA A 64 -10.38 -5.32 6.58
C ALA A 64 -10.62 -6.24 5.37
N LYS A 65 -11.88 -6.61 5.08
CA LYS A 65 -12.24 -7.40 3.89
C LYS A 65 -11.98 -6.64 2.60
N ALA A 66 -12.24 -5.33 2.57
CA ALA A 66 -11.95 -4.52 1.40
C ALA A 66 -10.45 -4.38 1.14
N LEU A 67 -9.64 -4.18 2.18
CA LEU A 67 -8.19 -4.25 2.06
C LEU A 67 -7.75 -5.63 1.54
N ALA A 68 -8.32 -6.71 2.08
CA ALA A 68 -8.00 -8.07 1.63
C ALA A 68 -8.35 -8.31 0.16
N HIS A 69 -9.50 -7.81 -0.30
CA HIS A 69 -9.92 -7.91 -1.69
C HIS A 69 -9.04 -7.09 -2.63
N ILE A 70 -8.68 -5.86 -2.24
CA ILE A 70 -7.75 -5.03 -3.01
C ILE A 70 -6.40 -5.74 -3.14
N LEU A 71 -5.80 -6.14 -2.02
CA LEU A 71 -4.47 -6.75 -2.02
C LEU A 71 -4.42 -8.12 -2.71
N ALA A 72 -5.54 -8.84 -2.76
CA ALA A 72 -5.65 -10.11 -3.47
C ALA A 72 -5.70 -9.92 -5.00
N ASN A 73 -6.33 -8.85 -5.49
CA ASN A 73 -6.69 -8.70 -6.90
C ASN A 73 -5.96 -7.58 -7.63
N MET A 74 -5.43 -6.57 -6.92
CA MET A 74 -4.74 -5.43 -7.53
C MET A 74 -3.57 -5.89 -8.39
N THR A 75 -3.26 -5.16 -9.45
CA THR A 75 -2.11 -5.42 -10.29
C THR A 75 -0.82 -5.31 -9.46
N VAL A 76 0.08 -6.26 -9.64
CA VAL A 76 1.38 -6.31 -8.96
C VAL A 76 2.45 -6.41 -10.03
N TYR A 77 3.43 -5.51 -10.00
CA TYR A 77 4.56 -5.50 -10.92
C TYR A 77 5.85 -5.12 -10.18
N ILE A 78 6.99 -5.44 -10.81
CA ILE A 78 8.33 -5.06 -10.35
C ILE A 78 9.00 -4.35 -11.52
N ARG A 79 9.54 -3.16 -11.29
CA ARG A 79 10.21 -2.37 -12.34
C ARG A 79 11.63 -2.86 -12.55
N GLN A 80 12.17 -2.61 -13.75
CA GLN A 80 13.56 -2.95 -14.05
C GLN A 80 14.49 -2.22 -13.08
N GLY A 81 15.40 -2.97 -12.45
CA GLY A 81 16.36 -2.44 -11.47
C GLY A 81 15.76 -2.09 -10.09
N GLU A 82 14.47 -2.32 -9.86
CA GLU A 82 13.84 -2.02 -8.58
C GLU A 82 14.26 -3.01 -7.49
N MET A 83 14.93 -2.51 -6.44
CA MET A 83 15.42 -3.33 -5.32
C MET A 83 14.39 -3.49 -4.19
N ILE A 84 13.49 -2.52 -4.03
CA ILE A 84 12.42 -2.52 -3.04
C ILE A 84 11.11 -2.53 -3.80
N VAL A 85 10.36 -3.62 -3.67
CA VAL A 85 9.15 -3.85 -4.45
C VAL A 85 7.90 -3.38 -3.70
N GLY A 86 6.94 -2.86 -4.44
CA GLY A 86 5.66 -2.38 -3.91
C GLY A 86 5.06 -1.31 -4.82
N ASN A 87 3.82 -1.52 -5.26
CA ASN A 87 3.07 -0.56 -6.05
C ASN A 87 1.73 -0.22 -5.38
N TYR A 88 1.28 1.01 -5.57
CA TYR A 88 0.03 1.54 -5.01
C TYR A 88 -1.02 1.86 -6.08
N ALA A 89 -0.64 1.76 -7.36
CA ALA A 89 -1.49 1.88 -8.53
C ALA A 89 -1.13 0.79 -9.55
N SER A 90 -1.97 0.58 -10.55
CA SER A 90 -1.78 -0.41 -11.63
C SER A 90 -0.58 -0.10 -12.55
N ASN A 91 -0.11 1.14 -12.57
CA ASN A 91 1.12 1.57 -13.26
C ASN A 91 1.85 2.68 -12.48
N SER A 92 3.11 2.95 -12.84
CA SER A 92 3.98 3.89 -12.11
C SER A 92 3.57 5.36 -12.23
N ASP A 93 2.78 5.68 -13.24
CA ASP A 93 2.47 7.06 -13.63
C ASP A 93 1.02 7.43 -13.29
N SER A 94 0.36 6.56 -12.51
CA SER A 94 -1.02 6.75 -12.10
C SER A 94 -1.19 6.93 -10.60
N VAL A 95 -2.25 7.64 -10.25
CA VAL A 95 -2.63 7.88 -8.86
C VAL A 95 -3.99 7.22 -8.62
N PRO A 96 -4.13 6.40 -7.56
CA PRO A 96 -5.41 5.80 -7.23
C PRO A 96 -6.35 6.83 -6.62
N ILE A 97 -7.65 6.57 -6.71
CA ILE A 97 -8.67 7.39 -6.06
C ILE A 97 -9.27 6.71 -4.83
N TYR A 98 -9.81 7.55 -3.94
CA TYR A 98 -10.39 7.15 -2.66
C TYR A 98 -11.86 7.59 -2.58
N PRO A 99 -12.77 6.91 -3.31
CA PRO A 99 -14.16 7.35 -3.43
C PRO A 99 -14.92 7.27 -2.09
N GLU A 100 -14.44 6.46 -1.14
CA GLU A 100 -14.97 6.38 0.22
C GLU A 100 -14.73 7.62 1.06
N LEU A 101 -13.72 8.44 0.70
CA LEU A 101 -13.40 9.67 1.39
C LEU A 101 -14.17 10.84 0.78
N ALA A 102 -13.90 11.12 -0.50
CA ALA A 102 -14.52 12.21 -1.25
C ALA A 102 -14.43 11.94 -2.76
N TRP A 103 -15.57 12.02 -3.44
CA TRP A 103 -15.67 11.67 -4.86
C TRP A 103 -16.21 12.79 -5.76
N ARG A 104 -17.02 13.73 -5.24
CA ARG A 104 -17.67 14.77 -6.06
C ARG A 104 -16.69 15.68 -6.79
N TRP A 105 -15.60 16.06 -6.11
CA TRP A 105 -14.60 16.95 -6.68
C TRP A 105 -13.89 16.28 -7.87
N ILE A 106 -13.52 15.00 -7.75
CA ILE A 106 -12.77 14.33 -8.81
C ILE A 106 -13.64 14.19 -10.07
N VAL A 107 -14.92 13.82 -9.93
CA VAL A 107 -15.87 13.75 -11.05
C VAL A 107 -16.01 15.10 -11.75
N ARG A 108 -16.05 16.20 -10.99
CA ARG A 108 -16.14 17.57 -11.55
C ARG A 108 -14.86 17.97 -12.28
N GLU A 109 -13.71 17.77 -11.66
CA GLU A 109 -12.43 18.24 -12.20
C GLU A 109 -11.90 17.37 -13.36
N THR A 110 -12.39 16.13 -13.51
CA THR A 110 -12.05 15.25 -14.63
C THR A 110 -13.07 15.29 -15.77
N ALA A 111 -14.08 16.17 -15.69
CA ALA A 111 -15.04 16.37 -16.76
C ALA A 111 -14.38 17.01 -18.01
N PRO A 112 -14.94 16.81 -19.22
CA PRO A 112 -14.42 17.45 -20.43
C PRO A 112 -14.30 18.97 -20.27
N GLY A 113 -13.12 19.53 -20.56
CA GLY A 113 -12.81 20.95 -20.41
C GLY A 113 -12.48 21.43 -18.99
N ALA A 114 -12.47 20.55 -17.98
CA ALA A 114 -12.04 20.88 -16.63
C ALA A 114 -10.52 20.75 -16.43
N ALA A 115 -10.02 21.15 -15.26
CA ALA A 115 -8.59 21.24 -14.98
C ALA A 115 -7.83 19.91 -15.13
N TYR A 116 -8.50 18.79 -14.89
CA TYR A 116 -7.93 17.44 -14.92
C TYR A 116 -8.58 16.53 -15.96
N ASP A 117 -9.18 17.10 -17.02
CA ASP A 117 -9.78 16.36 -18.15
C ASP A 117 -8.84 15.30 -18.72
N SER A 118 -7.55 15.62 -18.85
CA SER A 118 -6.54 14.74 -19.46
C SER A 118 -6.15 13.51 -18.63
N LEU A 119 -6.59 13.41 -17.37
CA LEU A 119 -6.24 12.32 -16.46
C LEU A 119 -7.08 11.05 -16.67
N LEU A 120 -8.22 11.13 -17.36
CA LEU A 120 -9.11 10.01 -17.65
C LEU A 120 -9.52 10.00 -19.13
N THR A 121 -9.75 8.79 -19.66
CA THR A 121 -10.44 8.63 -20.94
C THR A 121 -11.95 8.78 -20.75
N ASP A 122 -12.71 8.84 -21.84
CA ASP A 122 -14.17 8.88 -21.79
C ASP A 122 -14.74 7.62 -21.12
N GLU A 123 -14.17 6.44 -21.38
CA GLU A 123 -14.54 5.20 -20.71
C GLU A 123 -14.23 5.25 -19.21
N GLY A 124 -13.05 5.78 -18.85
CA GLY A 124 -12.67 5.97 -17.45
C GLY A 124 -13.59 6.95 -16.71
N ARG A 125 -14.11 7.97 -17.39
CA ARG A 125 -15.11 8.88 -16.81
C ARG A 125 -16.43 8.19 -16.52
N GLU A 126 -16.91 7.33 -17.42
CA GLU A 126 -18.15 6.57 -17.19
C GLU A 126 -17.97 5.55 -16.06
N GLU A 127 -16.85 4.84 -16.03
CA GLU A 127 -16.51 3.94 -14.91
C GLU A 127 -16.43 4.71 -13.58
N LEU A 128 -15.78 5.86 -13.57
CA LEU A 128 -15.69 6.71 -12.40
C LEU A 128 -17.08 7.11 -11.89
N LYS A 129 -17.99 7.52 -12.79
CA LYS A 129 -19.37 7.86 -12.41
C LYS A 129 -20.09 6.66 -11.80
N GLU A 130 -19.95 5.47 -12.36
CA GLU A 130 -20.56 4.24 -11.82
C GLU A 130 -20.03 3.95 -10.41
N ILE A 131 -18.71 3.97 -10.22
CA ILE A 131 -18.08 3.79 -8.91
C ILE A 131 -18.62 4.83 -7.93
N CYS A 132 -18.56 6.11 -8.29
CA CYS A 132 -18.98 7.21 -7.43
C CYS A 132 -20.48 7.18 -7.10
N SER A 133 -21.33 6.63 -7.98
CA SER A 133 -22.76 6.49 -7.73
C SER A 133 -23.05 5.64 -6.51
N TYR A 134 -22.30 4.54 -6.32
CA TYR A 134 -22.40 3.68 -5.15
C TYR A 134 -21.99 4.42 -3.87
N TRP A 135 -20.94 5.25 -3.95
CA TRP A 135 -20.41 6.01 -2.82
C TRP A 135 -21.22 7.25 -2.47
N GLY A 136 -22.26 7.58 -3.26
CA GLY A 136 -23.08 8.78 -3.15
C GLY A 136 -23.40 9.16 -1.71
N ASN A 137 -24.05 8.24 -0.97
CA ASN A 137 -24.50 8.45 0.41
C ASN A 137 -23.60 7.74 1.46
N LEU A 138 -22.49 7.14 1.01
CA LEU A 138 -21.61 6.34 1.87
C LEU A 138 -20.29 7.06 2.19
N ALA A 139 -19.84 7.93 1.30
CA ALA A 139 -18.58 8.64 1.46
C ALA A 139 -18.59 9.54 2.71
N ILE A 140 -17.45 9.61 3.39
CA ILE A 140 -17.28 10.39 4.63
C ILE A 140 -17.69 11.84 4.41
N HIS A 141 -17.24 12.44 3.30
CA HIS A 141 -17.56 13.83 2.98
C HIS A 141 -19.05 14.07 2.73
N HIS A 142 -19.80 13.08 2.24
CA HIS A 142 -21.26 13.21 2.09
C HIS A 142 -21.94 13.17 3.45
N ARG A 143 -21.61 12.15 4.25
CA ARG A 143 -22.17 11.98 5.59
C ARG A 143 -21.88 13.17 6.49
N LEU A 144 -20.67 13.70 6.44
CA LEU A 144 -20.29 14.89 7.20
C LEU A 144 -21.21 16.07 6.89
N ARG A 145 -21.54 16.29 5.61
CA ARG A 145 -22.43 17.39 5.21
C ARG A 145 -23.85 17.23 5.73
N GLU A 146 -24.34 16.00 5.90
CA GLU A 146 -25.64 15.74 6.52
C GLU A 146 -25.67 16.11 8.02
N TYR A 147 -24.52 16.12 8.69
CA TYR A 147 -24.41 16.51 10.11
C TYR A 147 -24.22 18.02 10.32
N LEU A 148 -23.84 18.77 9.29
CA LEU A 148 -23.51 20.18 9.42
C LEU A 148 -24.74 21.06 9.13
N PRO A 149 -24.94 22.16 9.89
CA PRO A 149 -25.83 23.23 9.49
C PRO A 149 -25.49 23.76 8.09
N GLU A 150 -26.51 24.18 7.33
CA GLU A 150 -26.36 24.66 5.95
C GLU A 150 -25.36 25.82 5.85
N ASP A 151 -25.38 26.73 6.81
CA ASP A 151 -24.47 27.89 6.91
C ASP A 151 -22.98 27.51 7.01
N LEU A 152 -22.66 26.27 7.41
CA LEU A 152 -21.27 25.80 7.55
C LEU A 152 -20.78 25.01 6.33
N LEU A 153 -21.66 24.66 5.38
CA LEU A 153 -21.30 23.80 4.24
C LEU A 153 -20.31 24.45 3.27
N ASP A 154 -20.36 25.78 3.16
CA ASP A 154 -19.48 26.57 2.29
C ASP A 154 -18.13 26.90 2.93
N ILE A 155 -18.03 26.76 4.26
CA ILE A 155 -16.84 27.12 5.04
C ILE A 155 -16.02 25.89 5.40
N LEU A 156 -16.67 24.77 5.69
CA LEU A 156 -15.99 23.57 6.19
C LEU A 156 -15.60 22.63 5.04
N TRP A 157 -14.31 22.65 4.72
CA TRP A 157 -13.67 21.66 3.86
C TRP A 157 -12.76 20.76 4.69
N ILE A 158 -13.11 19.48 4.86
CA ILE A 158 -12.28 18.53 5.62
C ILE A 158 -11.46 17.66 4.67
N PHE A 159 -10.13 17.80 4.75
CA PHE A 159 -9.17 16.82 4.24
C PHE A 159 -8.94 15.76 5.31
N ASN A 160 -9.51 14.56 5.12
CA ASN A 160 -9.33 13.45 6.04
C ASN A 160 -7.97 12.77 5.77
N TRP A 161 -6.89 13.33 6.30
CA TRP A 161 -5.59 12.66 6.33
C TRP A 161 -5.10 12.58 7.77
N GLU A 162 -5.02 11.38 8.30
CA GLU A 162 -4.38 11.13 9.59
C GLU A 162 -2.93 10.74 9.32
N SER A 163 -1.99 11.58 9.77
CA SER A 163 -0.58 11.20 9.79
C SER A 163 -0.33 10.38 11.05
N THR A 164 -0.35 9.07 10.92
CA THR A 164 0.12 8.16 11.99
C THR A 164 1.40 7.48 11.57
N THR A 165 2.28 7.25 12.54
CA THR A 165 3.50 6.47 12.34
C THR A 165 3.24 5.07 12.92
N PRO A 166 3.13 4.03 12.07
CA PRO A 166 3.06 2.66 12.56
C PRO A 166 4.24 2.32 13.46
N ASN A 167 4.04 1.39 14.39
CA ASN A 167 5.13 0.85 15.17
C ASN A 167 5.98 -0.10 14.30
N TYR A 168 6.85 0.47 13.48
CA TYR A 168 7.74 -0.25 12.58
C TYR A 168 8.69 -1.17 13.36
N GLU A 169 9.14 -0.74 14.54
CA GLU A 169 10.00 -1.55 15.39
C GLU A 169 9.35 -2.90 15.75
N LYS A 170 8.09 -2.87 16.20
CA LYS A 170 7.34 -4.09 16.50
C LYS A 170 7.17 -4.98 15.26
N ILE A 171 6.88 -4.39 14.10
CA ILE A 171 6.73 -5.14 12.85
C ILE A 171 8.05 -5.82 12.45
N LEU A 172 9.18 -5.12 12.58
CA LEU A 172 10.50 -5.64 12.21
C LEU A 172 11.00 -6.71 13.19
N GLN A 173 10.71 -6.57 14.48
CA GLN A 173 11.14 -7.51 15.51
C GLN A 173 10.33 -8.81 15.50
N PHE A 174 9.00 -8.71 15.41
CA PHE A 174 8.10 -9.87 15.59
C PHE A 174 7.51 -10.40 14.28
N GLY A 175 7.56 -9.59 13.21
CA GLY A 175 6.88 -9.88 11.96
C GLY A 175 5.35 -9.85 12.08
N LEU A 176 4.67 -9.91 10.93
CA LEU A 176 3.20 -9.91 10.89
C LEU A 176 2.60 -11.17 11.53
N LYS A 177 3.29 -12.32 11.45
CA LYS A 177 2.85 -13.56 12.09
C LYS A 177 2.88 -13.47 13.61
N GLY A 178 3.91 -12.85 14.20
CA GLY A 178 3.98 -12.64 15.64
C GLY A 178 2.85 -11.73 16.13
N ILE A 179 2.56 -10.66 15.38
CA ILE A 179 1.44 -9.77 15.69
C ILE A 179 0.09 -10.51 15.59
N ILE A 180 -0.09 -11.40 14.61
CA ILE A 180 -1.31 -12.23 14.51
C ILE A 180 -1.47 -13.11 15.76
N GLU A 181 -0.38 -13.67 16.28
CA GLU A 181 -0.44 -14.50 17.48
C GLU A 181 -0.81 -13.69 18.73
N ASP A 182 -0.20 -12.51 18.92
CA ASP A 182 -0.61 -11.56 19.99
C ASP A 182 -2.12 -11.26 19.94
N VAL A 183 -2.66 -11.08 18.73
CA VAL A 183 -4.08 -10.78 18.51
C VAL A 183 -4.97 -11.99 18.85
N ARG A 184 -4.52 -13.22 18.56
CA ARG A 184 -5.23 -14.45 18.95
C ARG A 184 -5.22 -14.67 20.45
N GLU A 185 -4.11 -14.37 21.12
CA GLU A 185 -4.03 -14.40 22.58
C GLU A 185 -4.98 -13.36 23.19
N ARG A 186 -5.00 -12.13 22.65
CA ARG A 186 -5.93 -11.08 23.08
C ARG A 186 -7.38 -11.50 22.90
N LYS A 187 -7.71 -12.20 21.81
CA LYS A 187 -9.06 -12.73 21.54
C LYS A 187 -9.46 -13.78 22.57
N THR A 188 -8.56 -14.73 22.88
CA THR A 188 -8.80 -15.72 23.95
C THR A 188 -8.99 -15.03 25.31
N ARG A 189 -8.23 -13.96 25.59
CA ARG A 189 -8.42 -13.17 26.81
C ARG A 189 -9.77 -12.46 26.82
N LEU A 190 -10.22 -11.93 25.69
CA LEU A 190 -11.52 -11.27 25.56
C LEU A 190 -12.66 -12.24 25.84
N ASP A 191 -12.57 -13.48 25.35
CA ASP A 191 -13.55 -14.53 25.66
C ASP A 191 -13.60 -14.82 27.17
N ARG A 192 -12.45 -14.87 27.86
CA ARG A 192 -12.40 -15.02 29.32
C ARG A 192 -12.99 -13.82 30.08
N GLU A 193 -12.69 -12.59 29.65
CA GLU A 193 -13.25 -11.36 30.24
C GLU A 193 -14.78 -11.35 30.15
N TYR A 194 -15.34 -11.78 29.01
CA TYR A 194 -16.80 -11.88 28.85
C TYR A 194 -17.43 -12.98 29.71
N MET A 195 -16.81 -14.18 29.75
CA MET A 195 -17.30 -15.29 30.60
C MET A 195 -17.20 -15.01 32.10
N ALA A 196 -16.25 -14.16 32.50
CA ALA A 196 -16.11 -13.68 33.87
C ALA A 196 -16.99 -12.46 34.18
N GLU A 197 -17.84 -12.03 33.24
CA GLU A 197 -18.75 -10.89 33.35
C GLU A 197 -18.04 -9.56 33.69
N THR A 198 -16.76 -9.42 33.32
CA THR A 198 -15.98 -8.20 33.57
C THR A 198 -16.16 -7.13 32.50
N ILE A 199 -16.79 -7.49 31.38
CA ILE A 199 -17.14 -6.59 30.26
C ILE A 199 -18.57 -6.86 29.82
N ASN A 200 -19.24 -5.83 29.28
CA ASN A 200 -20.59 -6.00 28.73
C ASN A 200 -20.55 -6.63 27.32
N GLY A 201 -21.71 -7.11 26.86
CA GLY A 201 -21.83 -7.74 25.54
C GLY A 201 -21.51 -6.83 24.36
N VAL A 202 -21.75 -5.51 24.47
CA VAL A 202 -21.45 -4.55 23.39
C VAL A 202 -19.95 -4.41 23.18
N ASP A 203 -19.19 -4.28 24.27
CA ASP A 203 -17.74 -4.17 24.23
C ASP A 203 -17.09 -5.48 23.80
N PHE A 204 -17.66 -6.62 24.22
CA PHE A 204 -17.25 -7.94 23.74
C PHE A 204 -17.39 -8.05 22.21
N VAL A 205 -18.57 -7.74 21.66
CA VAL A 205 -18.82 -7.82 20.20
C VAL A 205 -17.90 -6.88 19.44
N LYS A 206 -17.81 -5.61 19.85
CA LYS A 206 -16.91 -4.62 19.22
C LYS A 206 -15.45 -5.06 19.27
N GLY A 207 -15.00 -5.57 20.42
CA GLY A 207 -13.64 -6.08 20.60
C GLY A 207 -13.36 -7.27 19.68
N LYS A 208 -14.31 -8.20 19.58
CA LYS A 208 -14.19 -9.39 18.73
C LYS A 208 -14.13 -9.03 17.25
N ASP A 209 -15.04 -8.19 16.78
CA ASP A 209 -15.08 -7.70 15.40
C ASP A 209 -13.79 -6.97 15.03
N PHE A 210 -13.27 -6.14 15.94
CA PHE A 210 -12.01 -5.44 15.75
C PHE A 210 -10.84 -6.42 15.64
N LEU A 211 -10.69 -7.36 16.58
CA LEU A 211 -9.59 -8.33 16.56
C LEU A 211 -9.64 -9.22 15.31
N ASP A 212 -10.84 -9.64 14.88
CA ASP A 212 -11.02 -10.40 13.65
C ASP A 212 -10.66 -9.57 12.41
N SER A 213 -11.01 -8.28 12.39
CA SER A 213 -10.60 -7.37 11.31
C SER A 213 -9.07 -7.23 11.21
N VAL A 214 -8.36 -7.16 12.35
CA VAL A 214 -6.90 -7.09 12.39
C VAL A 214 -6.28 -8.36 11.81
N ILE A 215 -6.78 -9.54 12.19
CA ILE A 215 -6.30 -10.82 11.64
C ILE A 215 -6.49 -10.88 10.12
N ILE A 216 -7.66 -10.46 9.62
CA ILE A 216 -7.94 -10.43 8.17
C ILE A 216 -6.95 -9.51 7.44
N ALA A 217 -6.75 -8.29 7.95
CA ALA A 217 -5.85 -7.30 7.34
C ALA A 217 -4.40 -7.79 7.30
N LEU A 218 -3.87 -8.33 8.42
CA LEU A 218 -2.50 -8.83 8.48
C LEU A 218 -2.28 -10.03 7.56
N ASN A 219 -3.24 -10.96 7.48
CA ASN A 219 -3.18 -12.08 6.56
C ASN A 219 -3.23 -11.63 5.09
N ALA A 220 -4.00 -10.59 4.78
CA ALA A 220 -4.03 -10.01 3.44
C ALA A 220 -2.66 -9.47 3.01
N VAL A 221 -1.97 -8.74 3.90
CA VAL A 221 -0.63 -8.23 3.63
C VAL A 221 0.36 -9.39 3.41
N ILE A 222 0.31 -10.44 4.22
CA ILE A 222 1.16 -11.63 4.03
C ILE A 222 0.90 -12.27 2.66
N LYS A 223 -0.36 -12.41 2.24
CA LYS A 223 -0.72 -12.96 0.92
C LYS A 223 -0.21 -12.06 -0.21
N TRP A 224 -0.35 -10.75 -0.07
CA TRP A 224 0.14 -9.77 -1.03
C TRP A 224 1.67 -9.85 -1.21
N SER A 225 2.42 -9.92 -0.11
CA SER A 225 3.88 -10.12 -0.18
C SER A 225 4.26 -11.41 -0.93
N LYS A 226 3.49 -12.49 -0.78
CA LYS A 226 3.71 -13.73 -1.54
C LYS A 226 3.45 -13.56 -3.04
N ARG A 227 2.56 -12.64 -3.45
CA ARG A 227 2.35 -12.31 -4.87
C ARG A 227 3.60 -11.69 -5.49
N TYR A 228 4.26 -10.75 -4.79
CA TYR A 228 5.55 -10.23 -5.26
C TYR A 228 6.64 -11.29 -5.33
N ALA A 229 6.72 -12.17 -4.32
CA ALA A 229 7.70 -13.26 -4.35
C ALA A 229 7.51 -14.17 -5.59
N LYS A 230 6.25 -14.42 -5.99
CA LYS A 230 5.93 -15.14 -7.21
C LYS A 230 6.41 -14.38 -8.46
N VAL A 231 6.06 -13.10 -8.60
CA VAL A 231 6.47 -12.27 -9.74
C VAL A 231 8.00 -12.19 -9.85
N ALA A 232 8.70 -11.96 -8.75
CA ALA A 232 10.17 -11.93 -8.72
C ALA A 232 10.79 -13.26 -9.17
N THR A 233 10.20 -14.40 -8.76
CA THR A 233 10.66 -15.73 -9.17
C THR A 233 10.43 -15.97 -10.67
N GLU A 234 9.29 -15.52 -11.20
CA GLU A 234 8.97 -15.62 -12.63
C GLU A 234 9.93 -14.78 -13.47
N MET A 235 10.22 -13.55 -13.04
CA MET A 235 11.21 -12.66 -13.69
C MET A 235 12.62 -13.26 -13.69
N SER A 236 13.08 -13.80 -12.55
CA SER A 236 14.40 -14.47 -12.46
C SER A 236 14.55 -15.59 -13.49
N LYS A 237 13.53 -16.44 -13.63
CA LYS A 237 13.55 -17.54 -14.60
C LYS A 237 13.59 -17.04 -16.05
N MET A 238 12.89 -15.95 -16.35
CA MET A 238 12.91 -15.36 -17.69
C MET A 238 14.28 -14.76 -18.03
N GLU A 239 14.93 -14.11 -17.06
CA GLU A 239 16.29 -13.57 -17.23
C GLU A 239 17.32 -14.69 -17.41
N GLU A 240 17.22 -15.79 -16.65
CA GLU A 240 18.06 -16.98 -16.82
C GLU A 240 17.94 -17.57 -18.23
N HIS A 241 16.72 -17.77 -18.72
CA HIS A 241 16.49 -18.30 -20.08
C HIS A 241 16.98 -17.34 -21.18
N ALA A 242 16.91 -16.03 -20.94
CA ALA A 242 17.45 -15.02 -21.85
C ALA A 242 18.99 -15.04 -21.86
N GLY A 243 19.61 -15.22 -20.69
CA GLY A 243 21.06 -15.38 -20.55
C GLY A 243 21.60 -16.68 -21.17
N GLU A 244 20.87 -17.79 -21.03
CA GLU A 244 21.19 -19.08 -21.66
C GLU A 244 21.08 -19.00 -23.20
N LYS A 245 20.04 -18.35 -23.73
CA LYS A 245 19.92 -18.11 -25.18
C LYS A 245 20.96 -17.12 -25.73
N ALA A 246 21.48 -16.23 -24.88
CA ALA A 246 22.53 -15.27 -25.23
C ALA A 246 23.96 -15.86 -25.13
N GLY A 247 24.13 -17.13 -24.76
CA GLY A 247 25.41 -17.83 -24.82
C GLY A 247 26.46 -17.37 -23.79
N VAL A 248 26.05 -16.81 -22.64
CA VAL A 248 26.98 -16.46 -21.56
C VAL A 248 26.78 -17.45 -20.41
N GLY A 249 27.58 -18.52 -20.42
CA GLY A 249 27.67 -19.41 -19.26
C GLY A 249 28.23 -18.63 -18.07
N ASN A 250 27.46 -18.52 -16.99
CA ASN A 250 27.99 -18.05 -15.72
C ASN A 250 27.49 -18.93 -14.58
N HIS A 251 28.45 -19.38 -13.77
CA HIS A 251 28.28 -20.32 -12.68
C HIS A 251 27.42 -19.70 -11.56
N SER A 252 26.16 -20.09 -11.45
CA SER A 252 25.29 -19.70 -10.33
C SER A 252 25.28 -20.81 -9.26
N GLN A 253 26.01 -20.62 -8.17
CA GLN A 253 25.78 -21.38 -6.94
C GLN A 253 24.43 -20.96 -6.34
N ASN A 254 23.56 -21.95 -6.11
CA ASN A 254 22.27 -21.83 -5.45
C ASN A 254 22.34 -21.10 -4.09
N LEU A 255 21.51 -20.07 -3.90
CA LEU A 255 21.18 -19.55 -2.56
C LEU A 255 19.66 -19.29 -2.43
N PRO A 256 19.03 -19.66 -1.29
CA PRO A 256 17.58 -19.81 -1.18
C PRO A 256 16.83 -18.49 -1.02
N VAL A 257 15.63 -18.45 -1.62
CA VAL A 257 14.60 -17.41 -1.41
C VAL A 257 14.18 -17.41 0.07
N GLY A 258 14.32 -16.26 0.73
CA GLY A 258 14.04 -16.08 2.16
C GLY A 258 12.55 -16.31 2.50
N THR A 259 12.23 -17.51 2.96
CA THR A 259 10.91 -17.87 3.49
C THR A 259 10.79 -17.41 4.93
N GLY A 260 10.39 -16.16 5.16
CA GLY A 260 9.64 -15.73 6.36
C GLY A 260 10.11 -16.20 7.74
N GLU A 261 11.41 -16.41 7.95
CA GLU A 261 12.05 -16.63 9.24
C GLU A 261 13.18 -15.61 9.44
N PRO A 262 13.44 -15.18 10.69
CA PRO A 262 14.36 -14.09 10.97
C PRO A 262 15.80 -14.57 10.76
N ARG A 263 16.45 -14.07 9.70
CA ARG A 263 17.91 -14.09 9.66
C ARG A 263 18.44 -12.80 10.26
N ALA A 264 19.18 -12.99 11.35
CA ALA A 264 19.88 -11.97 12.10
C ALA A 264 20.83 -11.16 11.19
N ASN A 265 20.92 -9.86 11.51
CA ASN A 265 21.85 -8.86 10.99
C ASN A 265 21.65 -8.37 9.55
N ILE A 266 20.73 -7.41 9.40
CA ILE A 266 20.90 -6.30 8.45
C ILE A 266 20.59 -4.99 9.22
N PRO A 267 21.55 -4.07 9.43
CA PRO A 267 21.27 -2.76 10.00
C PRO A 267 20.68 -1.87 8.90
N GLY A 268 19.36 -1.68 8.92
CA GLY A 268 18.69 -0.68 8.09
C GLY A 268 17.38 -1.16 7.48
N GLY A 269 16.29 -0.68 8.07
CA GLY A 269 15.11 -0.15 7.37
C GLY A 269 14.28 -1.08 6.47
N ALA A 270 13.01 -1.26 6.86
CA ALA A 270 11.93 -1.97 6.16
C ALA A 270 12.06 -3.50 6.15
N THR A 271 10.93 -4.20 6.25
CA THR A 271 10.84 -5.59 5.79
C THR A 271 10.95 -5.52 4.26
N VAL A 272 12.18 -5.31 3.79
CA VAL A 272 12.55 -5.23 2.39
C VAL A 272 12.51 -6.67 1.87
N PHE A 273 11.61 -6.94 0.93
CA PHE A 273 11.78 -8.10 0.07
C PHE A 273 12.88 -7.75 -0.91
N LEU A 274 14.13 -8.04 -0.52
CA LEU A 274 15.29 -7.91 -1.39
C LEU A 274 15.15 -8.95 -2.50
N VAL A 275 14.88 -8.49 -3.72
CA VAL A 275 15.10 -9.31 -4.92
C VAL A 275 16.56 -9.11 -5.31
N HIS A 276 17.39 -10.13 -5.13
CA HIS A 276 18.80 -10.07 -5.52
C HIS A 276 18.88 -10.22 -7.04
N SER A 277 19.28 -9.16 -7.74
CA SER A 277 19.48 -9.15 -9.19
C SER A 277 20.88 -9.71 -9.51
N PRO A 278 21.04 -10.63 -10.49
CA PRO A 278 22.33 -11.25 -10.83
C PRO A 278 23.29 -10.33 -11.62
N TYR A 279 23.03 -9.02 -11.71
CA TYR A 279 23.85 -8.12 -12.51
C TYR A 279 25.19 -7.77 -11.83
N ARG A 280 26.26 -8.36 -12.39
CA ARG A 280 27.69 -7.98 -12.34
C ARG A 280 28.31 -7.70 -10.96
N GLN A 281 29.13 -8.66 -10.52
CA GLN A 281 30.26 -8.39 -9.63
C GLN A 281 31.15 -7.31 -10.25
N PHE A 282 31.24 -6.14 -9.61
CA PHE A 282 32.25 -5.13 -9.93
C PHE A 282 33.51 -5.45 -9.12
N HIS A 283 34.61 -5.76 -9.83
CA HIS A 283 35.97 -5.66 -9.32
C HIS A 283 36.40 -4.20 -9.19
#